data_AF-A0A955NJT0-F1
#
_entry.id   AF-A0A955NJT0-F1
#
_cell.length_a   1.000
_cell.length_b   1.000
_cell.length_c   1.000
_cell.angle_alpha   90.00
_cell.angle_beta   90.00
_cell.angle_gamma   90.00
#
_symmetry.space_group_name_H-M   'P 1'
#
loop_
_entity.id
_entity.type
_entity.pdbx_description
1 polymer ?
#
loop_
_entity_poly.entity_id
_entity_poly.type
_entity_poly.pdbx_seq_one_letter_code
_entity_poly.pdbx_strand_id
1 'polypeptide(L)'
;MPVLKAEYLNWDDDIYFTANPDIESDHGWSSQFARFTTDANVYPIVFGSFKIENALVGKNARVSHAINLVLHGLVSVSAFFLLCRWVPDWRIAFWASLLFAVHPLQVSTVAWVAERKSLLGSLFFLWALIAADSKKAWVVWVSLLLAGLGYLCKSPLVVFPAILVVADLFLRPGQGRRWTLWGAHAGLAAVFAWVYSGREVSQSLSLGQRLELVPAALGHYLEKWIYPSQMLPIYPKWELSSAHAETIGWIPVVGVVLLMLLFRKRIDPLEWFGVLLFAVTLAPALGFVSFGYQKHSFVSDHFMYLPLLGLSIVLSSLMTRISIGRGFLFPAICVFLVLMWALISWRQCGGWLNPVT
;
A
#
# COMPACT_ATOMS: atom_id res chain seq x y z
N MET A 1 -11.50 13.40 14.81
CA MET A 1 -10.95 12.03 14.71
C MET A 1 -9.91 11.81 15.80
N PRO A 2 -9.79 10.61 16.39
CA PRO A 2 -8.89 10.35 17.52
C PRO A 2 -7.41 10.50 17.13
N VAL A 3 -7.05 10.16 15.90
CA VAL A 3 -5.68 10.28 15.37
C VAL A 3 -5.11 11.70 15.44
N LEU A 4 -5.96 12.74 15.45
CA LEU A 4 -5.50 14.14 15.57
C LEU A 4 -5.01 14.50 16.98
N LYS A 5 -5.19 13.59 17.95
CA LYS A 5 -4.71 13.72 19.33
C LYS A 5 -3.49 12.84 19.60
N ALA A 6 -3.01 12.09 18.60
CA ALA A 6 -1.83 11.27 18.73
C ALA A 6 -0.56 12.15 18.77
N GLU A 7 0.46 11.63 19.46
CA GLU A 7 1.81 12.18 19.49
C GLU A 7 2.67 11.50 18.42
N TYR A 8 3.87 12.04 18.18
CA TYR A 8 4.86 11.37 17.35
C TYR A 8 5.34 10.07 18.03
N LEU A 9 5.60 9.04 17.24
CA LEU A 9 6.15 7.78 17.76
C LEU A 9 7.67 7.84 17.87
N ASN A 10 8.22 7.36 18.99
CA ASN A 10 9.66 7.27 19.24
C ASN A 10 10.33 6.09 18.49
N TRP A 11 10.06 6.00 17.19
CA TRP A 11 10.57 4.97 16.29
C TRP A 11 11.09 5.63 15.02
N ASP A 12 10.29 5.66 13.96
CA ASP A 12 10.68 6.26 12.69
C ASP A 12 10.36 7.76 12.65
N ASP A 13 9.44 8.28 13.46
CA ASP A 13 9.09 9.71 13.37
C ASP A 13 10.27 10.60 13.77
N ASP A 14 11.11 10.17 14.71
CA ASP A 14 12.38 10.82 15.05
C ASP A 14 13.36 10.80 13.89
N ILE A 15 13.52 9.65 13.23
CA ILE A 15 14.45 9.48 12.11
C ILE A 15 13.99 10.29 10.89
N TYR A 16 12.68 10.37 10.65
CA TYR A 16 12.13 10.99 9.44
C TYR A 16 11.83 12.47 9.65
N PHE A 17 11.49 12.90 10.87
CA PHE A 17 10.99 14.24 11.13
C PHE A 17 11.52 14.90 12.41
N THR A 18 11.19 14.38 13.60
CA THR A 18 11.36 15.10 14.87
C THR A 18 12.82 15.26 15.31
N ALA A 19 13.72 14.38 14.89
CA ALA A 19 15.16 14.45 15.18
C ALA A 19 16.02 14.36 13.90
N ASN A 20 15.43 14.68 12.74
CA ASN A 20 16.10 14.53 11.44
C ASN A 20 16.90 15.80 11.06
N PRO A 21 18.25 15.74 10.98
CA PRO A 21 19.07 16.89 10.61
C PRO A 21 18.78 17.45 9.22
N ASP A 22 18.29 16.63 8.27
CA ASP A 22 17.97 17.08 6.91
C ASP A 22 16.72 17.99 6.87
N ILE A 23 15.90 17.96 7.93
CA ILE A 23 14.72 18.82 8.11
C ILE A 23 15.10 20.15 8.76
N GLU A 24 16.06 20.14 9.69
CA GLU A 24 16.50 21.32 10.44
C GLU A 24 17.59 22.13 9.74
N SER A 25 18.44 21.50 8.94
CA SER A 25 19.58 22.15 8.30
C SER A 25 19.23 22.90 7.01
N ASP A 26 19.98 23.97 6.73
CA ASP A 26 19.95 24.71 5.46
C ASP A 26 20.60 23.93 4.31
N HIS A 27 21.25 22.81 4.60
CA HIS A 27 21.69 21.85 3.59
C HIS A 27 20.42 21.29 2.95
N GLY A 28 20.10 21.82 1.78
CA GLY A 28 18.80 21.64 1.13
C GLY A 28 18.54 20.21 0.65
N TRP A 29 17.73 20.07 -0.39
CA TRP A 29 17.36 18.78 -0.97
C TRP A 29 18.56 17.98 -1.52
N SER A 30 19.70 18.64 -1.75
CA SER A 30 20.90 18.02 -2.32
C SER A 30 21.53 16.95 -1.42
N SER A 31 21.54 17.12 -0.10
CA SER A 31 22.08 16.11 0.83
C SER A 31 21.26 14.82 0.79
N GLN A 32 19.93 14.96 0.71
CA GLN A 32 18.98 13.86 0.67
C GLN A 32 19.13 13.06 -0.63
N PHE A 33 19.21 13.74 -1.78
CA PHE A 33 19.43 13.06 -3.06
C PHE A 33 20.79 12.38 -3.16
N ALA A 34 21.84 12.98 -2.57
CA ALA A 34 23.17 12.39 -2.54
C ALA A 34 23.22 11.10 -1.70
N ARG A 35 22.47 11.05 -0.59
CA ARG A 35 22.39 9.88 0.30
C ARG A 35 21.35 8.85 -0.13
N PHE A 36 20.41 9.21 -1.00
CA PHE A 36 19.35 8.30 -1.45
C PHE A 36 19.92 6.99 -2.01
N THR A 37 21.07 7.00 -2.68
CA THR A 37 21.62 5.77 -3.27
C THR A 37 22.25 4.83 -2.23
N THR A 38 22.57 5.30 -1.03
CA THR A 38 23.30 4.54 -0.01
C THR A 38 22.49 4.28 1.26
N ASP A 39 21.58 5.19 1.64
CA ASP A 39 20.81 5.14 2.88
C ASP A 39 19.39 4.61 2.66
N ALA A 40 19.05 3.50 3.32
CA ALA A 40 17.73 2.86 3.23
C ALA A 40 16.59 3.66 3.89
N ASN A 41 16.91 4.64 4.73
CA ASN A 41 15.92 5.45 5.45
C ASN A 41 15.63 6.80 4.77
N VAL A 42 16.33 7.12 3.67
CA VAL A 42 16.15 8.39 2.96
C VAL A 42 15.10 8.26 1.85
N TYR A 43 14.06 9.07 1.97
CA TYR A 43 12.96 9.21 1.00
C TYR A 43 12.78 10.69 0.63
N PRO A 44 13.44 11.17 -0.46
CA PRO A 44 13.59 12.61 -0.73
C PRO A 44 12.28 13.39 -0.82
N ILE A 45 11.25 12.79 -1.44
CA ILE A 45 9.94 13.46 -1.57
C ILE A 45 9.23 13.57 -0.23
N VAL A 46 9.41 12.56 0.64
CA VAL A 46 8.81 12.52 1.98
C VAL A 46 9.51 13.53 2.88
N PHE A 47 10.84 13.54 2.88
CA PHE A 47 11.64 14.50 3.65
C PHE A 47 11.39 15.93 3.18
N GLY A 48 11.29 16.14 1.87
CA GLY A 48 10.87 17.42 1.30
C GLY A 48 9.50 17.87 1.81
N SER A 49 8.53 16.97 1.90
CA SER A 49 7.20 17.27 2.46
C SER A 49 7.27 17.67 3.94
N PHE A 50 8.10 17.00 4.73
CA PHE A 50 8.32 17.32 6.14
C PHE A 50 9.06 18.64 6.32
N LYS A 51 10.02 18.96 5.44
CA LYS A 51 10.74 20.24 5.46
C LYS A 51 9.80 21.42 5.20
N ILE A 52 8.90 21.27 4.22
CA ILE A 52 7.86 22.27 3.94
C ILE A 52 6.92 22.42 5.15
N GLU A 53 6.49 21.32 5.76
CA GLU A 53 5.66 21.36 6.98
C GLU A 53 6.37 22.09 8.12
N ASN A 54 7.60 21.72 8.44
CA ASN A 54 8.36 22.34 9.53
C ASN A 54 8.56 23.85 9.30
N ALA A 55 8.84 24.26 8.06
CA ALA A 55 9.01 25.68 7.72
C ALA A 55 7.72 26.50 7.88
N LEU A 56 6.54 25.89 7.67
CA LEU A 56 5.26 26.58 7.74
C LEU A 56 4.63 26.58 9.13
N VAL A 57 4.75 25.47 9.87
CA VAL A 57 4.00 25.25 11.13
C VAL A 57 4.85 24.68 12.27
N GLY A 58 6.14 24.40 12.03
CA GLY A 58 7.01 23.71 12.97
C GLY A 58 6.62 22.25 13.20
N LYS A 59 7.18 21.63 14.25
CA LYS A 59 6.86 20.26 14.66
C LYS A 59 5.57 20.24 15.48
N ASN A 60 4.46 19.91 14.82
CA ASN A 60 3.14 19.83 15.43
C ASN A 60 2.44 18.52 15.02
N ALA A 61 2.40 17.54 15.92
CA ALA A 61 1.88 16.19 15.64
C ALA A 61 0.46 16.23 15.05
N ARG A 62 -0.40 17.10 15.59
CA ARG A 62 -1.76 17.28 15.09
C ARG A 62 -1.80 17.70 13.63
N VAL A 63 -0.88 18.57 13.19
CA VAL A 63 -0.79 18.98 11.78
C VAL A 63 -0.25 17.83 10.93
N SER A 64 0.75 17.10 11.40
CA SER A 64 1.31 15.95 10.67
C SER A 64 0.28 14.86 10.42
N HIS A 65 -0.53 14.51 11.44
CA HIS A 65 -1.65 13.57 11.28
C HIS A 65 -2.77 14.13 10.40
N ALA A 66 -3.05 15.44 10.45
CA ALA A 66 -4.03 16.07 9.57
C ALA A 66 -3.61 15.99 8.10
N ILE A 67 -2.33 16.23 7.81
CA ILE A 67 -1.75 16.06 6.46
C ILE A 67 -1.91 14.62 6.00
N ASN A 68 -1.56 13.64 6.83
CA ASN A 68 -1.72 12.22 6.50
C ASN A 68 -3.20 11.85 6.25
N LEU A 69 -4.13 12.36 7.05
CA LEU A 69 -5.55 12.15 6.85
C LEU A 69 -6.05 12.75 5.52
N VAL A 70 -5.62 13.96 5.18
CA VAL A 70 -5.95 14.60 3.90
C VAL A 70 -5.37 13.80 2.73
N LEU A 71 -4.12 13.36 2.82
CA LEU A 71 -3.49 12.52 1.81
C LEU A 71 -4.23 11.19 1.63
N HIS A 72 -4.67 10.55 2.72
CA HIS A 72 -5.48 9.34 2.63
C HIS A 72 -6.82 9.57 1.93
N GLY A 73 -7.48 10.69 2.21
CA GLY A 73 -8.68 11.12 1.49
C GLY A 73 -8.42 11.32 -0.01
N LEU A 74 -7.32 12.00 -0.36
CA LEU A 74 -6.91 12.21 -1.75
C LEU A 74 -6.59 10.89 -2.47
N VAL A 75 -5.91 9.94 -1.80
CA VAL A 75 -5.66 8.59 -2.35
C VAL A 75 -6.99 7.87 -2.61
N SER A 76 -7.91 7.89 -1.65
CA SER A 76 -9.21 7.22 -1.77
C SER A 76 -10.06 7.81 -2.92
N VAL A 77 -10.08 9.14 -3.05
CA VAL A 77 -10.74 9.85 -4.16
C VAL A 77 -10.05 9.56 -5.50
N SER A 78 -8.72 9.50 -5.52
CA SER A 78 -7.96 9.15 -6.74
C SER A 78 -8.24 7.71 -7.17
N ALA A 79 -8.38 6.78 -6.21
CA ALA A 79 -8.76 5.40 -6.47
C ALA A 79 -10.18 5.31 -7.05
N PHE A 80 -11.13 6.08 -6.50
CA PHE A 80 -12.47 6.20 -7.07
C PHE A 80 -12.43 6.67 -8.53
N PHE A 81 -11.71 7.76 -8.82
CA PHE A 81 -11.60 8.28 -10.18
C PHE A 81 -10.94 7.31 -11.14
N LEU A 82 -9.87 6.64 -10.71
CA LEU A 82 -9.21 5.60 -11.51
C LEU A 82 -10.19 4.48 -11.85
N LEU A 83 -10.91 3.96 -10.84
CA LEU A 83 -11.86 2.87 -11.04
C LEU A 83 -13.02 3.28 -11.95
N CYS A 84 -13.58 4.49 -11.80
CA CYS A 84 -14.62 5.00 -12.72
C CYS A 84 -14.18 5.03 -14.19
N ARG A 85 -12.87 5.05 -14.48
CA ARG A 85 -12.36 4.96 -15.86
C ARG A 85 -12.25 3.52 -16.36
N TRP A 86 -12.15 2.57 -15.44
CA TRP A 86 -11.83 1.17 -15.74
C TRP A 86 -13.03 0.23 -15.60
N VAL A 87 -14.00 0.58 -14.76
CA VAL A 87 -15.20 -0.21 -14.54
C VAL A 87 -16.44 0.51 -15.09
N PRO A 88 -17.37 -0.20 -15.74
CA PRO A 88 -18.57 0.41 -16.30
C PRO A 88 -19.58 0.85 -15.22
N ASP A 89 -19.59 0.17 -14.07
CA ASP A 89 -20.51 0.49 -12.96
C ASP A 89 -19.81 1.32 -11.89
N TRP A 90 -20.16 2.61 -11.82
CA TRP A 90 -19.62 3.54 -10.83
C TRP A 90 -19.87 3.10 -9.37
N ARG A 91 -20.89 2.28 -9.11
CA ARG A 91 -21.18 1.76 -7.77
C ARG A 91 -20.07 0.83 -7.29
N ILE A 92 -19.47 0.06 -8.20
CA ILE A 92 -18.31 -0.79 -7.89
C ILE A 92 -17.12 0.10 -7.53
N ALA A 93 -16.87 1.17 -8.29
CA ALA A 93 -15.82 2.13 -7.98
C ALA A 93 -16.03 2.82 -6.62
N PHE A 94 -17.27 3.26 -6.35
CA PHE A 94 -17.64 3.93 -5.11
C PHE A 94 -17.44 3.02 -3.91
N TRP A 95 -18.00 1.81 -3.93
CA TRP A 95 -17.88 0.90 -2.79
C TRP A 95 -16.46 0.38 -2.62
N ALA A 96 -15.72 0.06 -3.69
CA ALA A 96 -14.33 -0.35 -3.57
C ALA A 96 -13.45 0.74 -2.92
N SER A 97 -13.60 2.00 -3.34
CA SER A 97 -12.84 3.12 -2.76
C SER A 97 -13.27 3.46 -1.34
N LEU A 98 -14.57 3.36 -1.02
CA LEU A 98 -15.06 3.59 0.34
C LEU A 98 -14.63 2.47 1.30
N LEU A 99 -14.76 1.20 0.90
CA LEU A 99 -14.29 0.04 1.67
C LEU A 99 -12.78 0.14 1.91
N PHE A 100 -12.01 0.51 0.90
CA PHE A 100 -10.59 0.81 1.04
C PHE A 100 -10.34 1.90 2.08
N ALA A 101 -11.07 3.01 2.03
CA ALA A 101 -10.84 4.17 2.89
C ALA A 101 -11.14 3.89 4.38
N VAL A 102 -12.18 3.11 4.66
CA VAL A 102 -12.67 2.91 6.04
C VAL A 102 -12.14 1.63 6.70
N HIS A 103 -11.41 0.80 5.97
CA HIS A 103 -10.92 -0.47 6.51
C HIS A 103 -9.91 -0.24 7.66
N PRO A 104 -9.98 -0.99 8.78
CA PRO A 104 -9.15 -0.70 9.96
C PRO A 104 -7.64 -0.80 9.77
N LEU A 105 -7.18 -1.66 8.85
CA LEU A 105 -5.77 -1.72 8.44
C LEU A 105 -5.20 -0.37 7.99
N GLN A 106 -6.02 0.55 7.46
CA GLN A 106 -5.55 1.87 7.04
C GLN A 106 -5.08 2.75 8.19
N VAL A 107 -5.58 2.50 9.41
CA VAL A 107 -5.23 3.31 10.59
C VAL A 107 -3.72 3.36 10.79
N SER A 108 -3.03 2.23 10.61
CA SER A 108 -1.57 2.16 10.76
C SER A 108 -0.82 3.14 9.85
N THR A 109 -1.30 3.32 8.61
CA THR A 109 -0.64 4.20 7.64
C THR A 109 -1.01 5.66 7.87
N VAL A 110 -2.22 5.93 8.35
CA VAL A 110 -2.69 7.31 8.60
C VAL A 110 -2.15 7.84 9.93
N ALA A 111 -2.12 7.00 10.96
CA ALA A 111 -1.69 7.35 12.30
C ALA A 111 -0.17 7.42 12.43
N TRP A 112 0.59 6.55 11.76
CA TRP A 112 2.04 6.67 11.77
C TRP A 112 2.49 7.83 10.89
N VAL A 113 3.10 8.87 11.48
CA VAL A 113 3.50 10.07 10.72
C VAL A 113 4.51 9.73 9.61
N ALA A 114 5.53 8.92 9.92
CA ALA A 114 6.51 8.45 8.96
C ALA A 114 5.92 7.62 7.80
N GLU A 115 4.69 7.08 7.93
CA GLU A 115 3.97 6.42 6.84
C GLU A 115 3.36 7.37 5.81
N ARG A 116 3.61 8.68 5.93
CA ARG A 116 3.43 9.63 4.82
C ARG A 116 4.07 9.14 3.52
N LYS A 117 5.14 8.36 3.62
CA LYS A 117 5.77 7.64 2.50
C LYS A 117 4.80 6.78 1.69
N SER A 118 3.94 6.01 2.35
CA SER A 118 2.90 5.21 1.69
C SER A 118 1.81 6.06 1.08
N LEU A 119 1.40 7.13 1.76
CA LEU A 119 0.31 7.99 1.32
C LEU A 119 0.67 8.77 0.05
N LEU A 120 1.81 9.47 0.08
CA LEU A 120 2.34 10.19 -1.09
C LEU A 120 2.68 9.21 -2.22
N GLY A 121 3.36 8.12 -1.89
CA GLY A 121 3.72 7.11 -2.88
C GLY A 121 2.50 6.53 -3.60
N SER A 122 1.45 6.19 -2.85
CA SER A 122 0.20 5.66 -3.43
C SER A 122 -0.56 6.71 -4.23
N LEU A 123 -0.54 7.98 -3.81
CA LEU A 123 -1.13 9.07 -4.58
C LEU A 123 -0.44 9.18 -5.95
N PHE A 124 0.88 9.25 -5.97
CA PHE A 124 1.65 9.28 -7.22
C PHE A 124 1.45 8.02 -8.06
N PHE A 125 1.38 6.84 -7.43
CA PHE A 125 1.10 5.57 -8.10
C PHE A 125 -0.25 5.58 -8.83
N LEU A 126 -1.32 6.02 -8.17
CA LEU A 126 -2.66 6.09 -8.77
C LEU A 126 -2.71 7.12 -9.90
N TRP A 127 -2.14 8.30 -9.71
CA TRP A 127 -2.09 9.32 -10.75
C TRP A 127 -1.21 8.92 -11.94
N ALA A 128 -0.13 8.15 -11.71
CA ALA A 128 0.65 7.55 -12.78
C ALA A 128 -0.20 6.57 -13.61
N LEU A 129 -1.02 5.72 -12.97
CA LEU A 129 -1.96 4.86 -13.69
C LEU A 129 -3.00 5.67 -14.49
N ILE A 130 -3.57 6.73 -13.90
CA ILE A 130 -4.51 7.62 -14.62
C ILE A 130 -3.82 8.26 -15.84
N ALA A 131 -2.59 8.77 -15.67
CA ALA A 131 -1.82 9.38 -16.75
C ALA A 131 -1.49 8.36 -17.84
N ALA A 132 -1.12 7.13 -17.45
CA ALA A 132 -0.83 6.04 -18.36
C ALA A 132 -2.03 5.71 -19.27
N ASP A 133 -3.26 6.05 -18.92
CA ASP A 133 -4.46 5.80 -19.75
C ASP A 133 -4.58 6.73 -20.95
N SER A 134 -3.82 7.82 -20.98
CA SER A 134 -3.86 8.77 -22.07
C SER A 134 -3.19 8.21 -23.31
N LYS A 135 -3.79 8.52 -24.48
CA LYS A 135 -3.18 8.25 -25.80
C LYS A 135 -2.18 9.33 -26.23
N LYS A 136 -2.10 10.45 -25.50
CA LYS A 136 -1.20 11.57 -25.83
C LYS A 136 0.22 11.25 -25.38
N ALA A 137 1.18 11.34 -26.29
CA ALA A 137 2.59 11.00 -26.03
C ALA A 137 3.19 11.75 -24.83
N TRP A 138 2.87 13.05 -24.64
CA TRP A 138 3.42 13.82 -23.52
C TRP A 138 2.93 13.34 -22.14
N VAL A 139 1.74 12.74 -22.06
CA VAL A 139 1.18 12.24 -20.80
C VAL A 139 1.88 10.95 -20.36
N VAL A 140 2.53 10.23 -21.28
CA VAL A 140 3.42 9.11 -20.93
C VAL A 140 4.61 9.59 -20.09
N TRP A 141 5.19 10.75 -20.42
CA TRP A 141 6.25 11.34 -19.61
C TRP A 141 5.76 11.76 -18.23
N VAL A 142 4.52 12.26 -18.14
CA VAL A 142 3.88 12.54 -16.84
C VAL A 142 3.69 11.26 -16.02
N SER A 143 3.26 10.16 -16.65
CA SER A 143 3.16 8.86 -15.98
C SER A 143 4.50 8.39 -15.43
N LEU A 144 5.57 8.48 -16.24
CA LEU A 144 6.93 8.11 -15.83
C LEU A 144 7.43 8.99 -14.67
N LEU A 145 7.20 10.29 -14.75
CA LEU A 145 7.56 11.24 -13.69
C LEU A 145 6.84 10.89 -12.39
N LEU A 146 5.52 10.70 -12.44
CA LEU A 146 4.71 10.34 -11.28
C LEU A 146 5.14 9.00 -10.69
N ALA A 147 5.39 7.98 -11.52
CA ALA A 147 5.91 6.70 -11.05
C ALA A 147 7.27 6.87 -10.35
N GLY A 148 8.20 7.65 -10.93
CA GLY A 148 9.49 7.98 -10.32
C GLY A 148 9.36 8.71 -8.98
N LEU A 149 8.45 9.68 -8.87
CA LEU A 149 8.14 10.36 -7.60
C LEU A 149 7.58 9.37 -6.57
N GLY A 150 6.72 8.44 -6.99
CA GLY A 150 6.22 7.37 -6.15
C GLY A 150 7.34 6.47 -5.64
N TYR A 151 8.29 6.09 -6.50
CA TYR A 151 9.45 5.29 -6.10
C TYR A 151 10.29 6.04 -5.08
N LEU A 152 10.57 7.33 -5.28
CA LEU A 152 11.27 8.18 -4.31
C LEU A 152 10.52 8.35 -2.97
N CYS A 153 9.23 8.02 -2.90
CA CYS A 153 8.47 7.99 -1.67
C CYS A 153 8.57 6.65 -0.94
N LYS A 154 8.45 5.51 -1.65
CA LYS A 154 8.43 4.18 -1.02
C LYS A 154 8.90 3.10 -1.99
N SER A 155 9.92 2.34 -1.60
CA SER A 155 10.59 1.36 -2.47
C SER A 155 9.71 0.21 -2.99
N PRO A 156 8.75 -0.36 -2.23
CA PRO A 156 7.80 -1.35 -2.76
C PRO A 156 7.05 -0.96 -4.05
N LEU A 157 6.93 0.34 -4.37
CA LEU A 157 6.14 0.79 -5.51
C LEU A 157 6.79 0.50 -6.88
N VAL A 158 8.05 0.03 -6.93
CA VAL A 158 8.72 -0.41 -8.17
C VAL A 158 7.97 -1.53 -8.91
N VAL A 159 6.97 -2.14 -8.28
CA VAL A 159 6.05 -3.11 -8.91
C VAL A 159 5.03 -2.47 -9.87
N PHE A 160 4.98 -1.14 -9.98
CA PHE A 160 4.07 -0.41 -10.87
C PHE A 160 3.98 -0.98 -12.31
N PRO A 161 5.08 -1.33 -13.01
CA PRO A 161 4.99 -1.83 -14.39
C PRO A 161 4.19 -3.14 -14.47
N ALA A 162 4.27 -3.99 -13.46
CA ALA A 162 3.49 -5.22 -13.40
C ALA A 162 1.99 -4.91 -13.25
N ILE A 163 1.61 -3.93 -12.43
CA ILE A 163 0.22 -3.49 -12.30
C ILE A 163 -0.31 -2.87 -13.59
N LEU A 164 0.51 -2.09 -14.29
CA LEU A 164 0.15 -1.53 -15.58
C LEU A 164 -0.14 -2.63 -16.62
N VAL A 165 0.71 -3.66 -16.70
CA VAL A 165 0.49 -4.82 -17.57
C VAL A 165 -0.78 -5.57 -17.17
N VAL A 166 -0.98 -5.81 -15.88
CA VAL A 166 -2.19 -6.49 -15.36
C VAL A 166 -3.46 -5.70 -15.70
N ALA A 167 -3.45 -4.37 -15.55
CA ALA A 167 -4.58 -3.51 -15.94
C ALA A 167 -4.89 -3.61 -17.43
N ASP A 168 -3.87 -3.54 -18.29
CA ASP A 168 -4.06 -3.62 -19.75
C ASP A 168 -4.55 -5.02 -20.18
N LEU A 169 -4.10 -6.10 -19.53
CA LEU A 169 -4.52 -7.48 -19.85
C LEU A 169 -5.97 -7.78 -19.44
N PHE A 170 -6.39 -7.34 -18.25
CA PHE A 170 -7.68 -7.74 -17.67
C PHE A 170 -8.79 -6.70 -17.87
N LEU A 171 -8.46 -5.40 -17.79
CA LEU A 171 -9.46 -4.33 -17.86
C LEU A 171 -9.57 -3.72 -19.26
N ARG A 172 -8.61 -3.99 -20.15
CA ARG A 172 -8.56 -3.43 -21.52
C ARG A 172 -8.27 -4.47 -22.59
N PRO A 173 -8.98 -5.61 -22.58
CA PRO A 173 -8.79 -6.60 -23.63
C PRO A 173 -9.02 -5.95 -25.01
N GLY A 174 -8.04 -6.08 -25.91
CA GLY A 174 -8.16 -5.62 -27.30
C GLY A 174 -7.56 -4.24 -27.64
N GLN A 175 -7.02 -3.48 -26.67
CA GLN A 175 -6.32 -2.21 -26.99
C GLN A 175 -4.89 -2.40 -27.58
N GLY A 176 -4.47 -3.64 -27.83
CA GLY A 176 -3.11 -3.97 -28.26
C GLY A 176 -2.08 -3.88 -27.14
N ARG A 177 -0.93 -4.53 -27.33
CA ARG A 177 0.16 -4.51 -26.34
C ARG A 177 0.90 -3.17 -26.39
N ARG A 178 0.97 -2.46 -25.26
CA ARG A 178 1.59 -1.13 -25.15
C ARG A 178 3.08 -1.24 -24.81
N TRP A 179 3.82 -2.01 -25.61
CA TRP A 179 5.22 -2.40 -25.33
C TRP A 179 6.15 -1.24 -25.01
N THR A 180 6.00 -0.10 -25.70
CA THR A 180 6.83 1.09 -25.44
C THR A 180 6.58 1.66 -24.05
N LEU A 181 5.31 1.75 -23.64
CA LEU A 181 4.93 2.22 -22.32
C LEU A 181 5.39 1.24 -21.24
N TRP A 182 5.14 -0.05 -21.43
CA TRP A 182 5.53 -1.11 -20.50
C TRP A 182 7.05 -1.14 -20.34
N GLY A 183 7.79 -1.11 -21.45
CA GLY A 183 9.25 -1.10 -21.47
C GLY A 183 9.83 0.14 -20.78
N ALA A 184 9.27 1.32 -21.00
CA ALA A 184 9.72 2.55 -20.34
C ALA A 184 9.55 2.49 -18.81
N HIS A 185 8.37 2.05 -18.34
CA HIS A 185 8.13 1.91 -16.91
C HIS A 185 8.95 0.78 -16.29
N ALA A 186 9.13 -0.34 -17.00
CA ALA A 186 9.97 -1.45 -16.57
C ALA A 186 11.45 -1.02 -16.45
N GLY A 187 11.97 -0.26 -17.42
CA GLY A 187 13.32 0.31 -17.37
C GLY A 187 13.51 1.24 -16.18
N LEU A 188 12.56 2.15 -15.95
CA LEU A 188 12.59 3.05 -14.79
C LEU A 188 12.55 2.27 -13.47
N ALA A 189 11.63 1.30 -13.34
CA ALA A 189 11.52 0.45 -12.16
C ALA A 189 12.81 -0.37 -11.93
N ALA A 190 13.43 -0.88 -12.99
CA ALA A 190 14.69 -1.63 -12.90
C ALA A 190 15.84 -0.76 -12.38
N VAL A 191 15.95 0.49 -12.85
CA VAL A 191 16.94 1.45 -12.33
C VAL A 191 16.74 1.68 -10.83
N PHE A 192 15.50 1.93 -10.39
CA PHE A 192 15.22 2.12 -8.97
C PHE A 192 15.42 0.85 -8.15
N ALA A 193 15.02 -0.31 -8.65
CA ALA A 193 15.27 -1.60 -8.01
C ALA A 193 16.78 -1.86 -7.83
N TRP A 194 17.59 -1.53 -8.84
CA TRP A 194 19.05 -1.59 -8.75
C TRP A 194 19.58 -0.65 -7.66
N VAL A 195 19.13 0.60 -7.64
CA VAL A 195 19.49 1.56 -6.57
C VAL A 195 19.11 1.03 -5.19
N TYR A 196 17.92 0.45 -5.01
CA TYR A 196 17.50 -0.13 -3.73
C TYR A 196 18.31 -1.35 -3.32
N SER A 197 18.75 -2.17 -4.28
CA SER A 197 19.57 -3.35 -4.00
C SER A 197 20.97 -3.02 -3.47
N GLY A 198 21.47 -1.82 -3.77
CA GLY A 198 22.77 -1.34 -3.30
C GLY A 198 22.77 -0.71 -1.91
N ARG A 199 21.60 -0.56 -1.27
CA ARG A 199 21.49 -0.01 0.08
C ARG A 199 21.75 -1.08 1.13
N GLU A 200 22.31 -0.69 2.27
CA GLU A 200 22.60 -1.64 3.35
C GLU A 200 21.33 -2.37 3.83
N VAL A 201 21.35 -3.70 3.73
CA VAL A 201 20.30 -4.58 4.27
C VAL A 201 20.88 -5.39 5.42
N SER A 202 20.23 -5.31 6.59
CA SER A 202 20.80 -5.80 7.84
C SER A 202 20.81 -7.32 8.02
N GLN A 203 20.02 -8.09 7.25
CA GLN A 203 19.94 -9.55 7.39
C GLN A 203 19.51 -10.25 6.08
N SER A 204 20.24 -11.29 5.68
CA SER A 204 19.86 -12.18 4.58
C SER A 204 19.10 -13.41 5.11
N LEU A 205 17.87 -13.63 4.65
CA LEU A 205 17.10 -14.84 4.96
C LEU A 205 17.50 -15.99 4.02
N SER A 206 17.62 -17.20 4.56
CA SER A 206 17.83 -18.44 3.79
C SER A 206 16.60 -18.81 2.96
N LEU A 207 16.73 -19.71 1.98
CA LEU A 207 15.59 -20.17 1.18
C LEU A 207 14.51 -20.84 2.06
N GLY A 208 14.91 -21.67 3.03
CA GLY A 208 13.97 -22.31 3.96
C GLY A 208 13.17 -21.29 4.77
N GLN A 209 13.87 -20.30 5.33
CA GLN A 209 13.23 -19.20 6.07
C GLN A 209 12.24 -18.40 5.21
N ARG A 210 12.52 -18.24 3.91
CA ARG A 210 11.58 -17.58 2.98
C ARG A 210 10.35 -18.43 2.71
N LEU A 211 10.52 -19.75 2.55
CA LEU A 211 9.42 -20.70 2.35
C LEU A 211 8.51 -20.81 3.58
N GLU A 212 9.03 -20.58 4.78
CA GLU A 212 8.25 -20.45 6.02
C GLU A 212 7.58 -19.08 6.13
N LEU A 213 8.34 -18.01 5.86
CA LEU A 213 7.90 -16.62 6.07
C LEU A 213 6.77 -16.19 5.12
N VAL A 214 6.93 -16.40 3.81
CA VAL A 214 5.99 -15.90 2.79
C VAL A 214 4.55 -16.36 3.03
N PRO A 215 4.26 -17.66 3.22
CA PRO A 215 2.90 -18.13 3.47
C PRO A 215 2.38 -17.68 4.85
N ALA A 216 3.22 -17.64 5.89
CA ALA A 216 2.83 -17.17 7.22
C ALA A 216 2.45 -15.69 7.19
N ALA A 217 3.24 -14.84 6.52
CA ALA A 217 2.95 -13.43 6.33
C ALA A 217 1.66 -13.22 5.51
N LEU A 218 1.48 -13.98 4.41
CA LEU A 218 0.27 -13.91 3.61
C LEU A 218 -0.97 -14.32 4.42
N GLY A 219 -0.88 -15.40 5.20
CA GLY A 219 -1.92 -15.84 6.12
C GLY A 219 -2.28 -14.77 7.15
N HIS A 220 -1.28 -14.14 7.77
CA HIS A 220 -1.46 -13.01 8.69
C HIS A 220 -2.22 -11.85 8.02
N TYR A 221 -1.83 -11.44 6.81
CA TYR A 221 -2.51 -10.33 6.12
C TYR A 221 -3.94 -10.66 5.73
N LEU A 222 -4.23 -11.89 5.31
CA LEU A 222 -5.59 -12.35 5.03
C LEU A 222 -6.43 -12.40 6.31
N GLU A 223 -5.85 -12.86 7.43
CA GLU A 223 -6.49 -12.82 8.74
C GLU A 223 -6.85 -11.38 9.12
N LYS A 224 -5.91 -10.43 9.04
CA LYS A 224 -6.17 -9.03 9.41
C LYS A 224 -7.14 -8.32 8.46
N TRP A 225 -7.24 -8.76 7.22
CA TRP A 225 -8.27 -8.28 6.30
C TRP A 225 -9.67 -8.78 6.66
N ILE A 226 -9.82 -10.06 6.99
CA ILE A 226 -11.12 -10.65 7.34
C ILE A 226 -11.56 -10.24 8.75
N TYR A 227 -10.62 -10.28 9.70
CA TYR A 227 -10.85 -10.06 11.12
C TYR A 227 -9.79 -9.10 11.69
N PRO A 228 -9.95 -7.78 11.47
CA PRO A 228 -9.01 -6.75 11.94
C PRO A 228 -9.09 -6.60 13.46
N SER A 229 -8.36 -7.46 14.18
CA SER A 229 -8.29 -7.47 15.64
C SER A 229 -6.85 -7.51 16.12
N GLN A 230 -6.61 -6.96 17.32
CA GLN A 230 -5.30 -6.92 17.98
C GLN A 230 -4.20 -6.37 17.06
N MET A 231 -4.53 -5.34 16.28
CA MET A 231 -3.57 -4.64 15.44
C MET A 231 -2.60 -3.88 16.35
N LEU A 232 -1.31 -4.02 16.06
CA LEU A 232 -0.24 -3.38 16.82
C LEU A 232 0.51 -2.43 15.88
N PRO A 233 1.02 -1.29 16.38
CA PRO A 233 1.98 -0.49 15.61
C PRO A 233 3.12 -1.37 15.10
N ILE A 234 3.62 -2.25 15.98
CA ILE A 234 4.72 -3.18 15.68
C ILE A 234 4.41 -4.55 16.30
N TYR A 235 4.41 -5.57 15.45
CA TYR A 235 4.15 -6.94 15.86
C TYR A 235 5.41 -7.61 16.42
N PRO A 236 5.28 -8.45 17.47
CA PRO A 236 6.37 -9.29 17.94
C PRO A 236 6.97 -10.12 16.79
N LYS A 237 8.30 -10.10 16.66
CA LYS A 237 9.01 -10.93 15.69
C LYS A 237 9.00 -12.39 16.16
N TRP A 238 8.43 -13.28 15.35
CA TRP A 238 8.49 -14.71 15.59
C TRP A 238 9.80 -15.33 15.10
N GLU A 239 10.09 -16.55 15.52
CA GLU A 239 11.27 -17.30 15.07
C GLU A 239 10.96 -18.11 13.80
N LEU A 240 11.86 -18.05 12.81
CA LEU A 240 11.80 -18.83 11.57
C LEU A 240 12.67 -20.08 11.73
N SER A 241 12.11 -21.13 12.31
CA SER A 241 12.71 -22.47 12.41
C SER A 241 11.72 -23.54 12.88
N SER A 242 10.41 -23.27 12.81
CA SER A 242 9.41 -24.17 13.39
C SER A 242 8.66 -24.89 12.27
N ALA A 243 8.88 -26.21 12.14
CA ALA A 243 8.19 -27.05 11.15
C ALA A 243 6.65 -26.93 11.22
N HIS A 244 6.11 -26.47 12.35
CA HIS A 244 4.69 -26.22 12.56
C HIS A 244 4.18 -24.91 11.91
N ALA A 245 4.97 -23.83 11.88
CA ALA A 245 4.57 -22.57 11.26
C ALA A 245 4.53 -22.68 9.73
N GLU A 246 5.42 -23.49 9.13
CA GLU A 246 5.42 -23.81 7.71
C GLU A 246 4.06 -24.39 7.27
N THR A 247 3.53 -25.37 8.00
CA THR A 247 2.32 -26.11 7.56
C THR A 247 1.05 -25.28 7.68
N ILE A 248 0.87 -24.53 8.77
CA ILE A 248 -0.37 -23.76 9.03
C ILE A 248 -0.48 -22.56 8.08
N GLY A 249 0.64 -21.89 7.77
CA GLY A 249 0.66 -20.75 6.86
C GLY A 249 0.24 -21.09 5.43
N TRP A 250 0.54 -22.30 4.95
CA TRP A 250 0.19 -22.72 3.59
C TRP A 250 -1.30 -23.05 3.41
N ILE A 251 -2.03 -23.43 4.46
CA ILE A 251 -3.46 -23.80 4.39
C ILE A 251 -4.31 -22.70 3.72
N PRO A 252 -4.30 -21.44 4.19
CA PRO A 252 -5.09 -20.39 3.56
C PRO A 252 -4.62 -20.09 2.13
N VAL A 253 -3.31 -20.17 1.86
CA VAL A 253 -2.75 -19.91 0.53
C VAL A 253 -3.22 -20.94 -0.47
N VAL A 254 -3.06 -22.23 -0.15
CA VAL A 254 -3.50 -23.34 -1.00
C VAL A 254 -5.02 -23.31 -1.16
N GLY A 255 -5.77 -23.04 -0.08
CA GLY A 255 -7.23 -22.89 -0.14
C GLY A 255 -7.68 -21.81 -1.12
N VAL A 256 -7.10 -20.60 -1.04
CA VAL A 256 -7.41 -19.50 -1.95
C VAL A 256 -7.04 -19.85 -3.39
N VAL A 257 -5.84 -20.40 -3.63
CA VAL A 257 -5.39 -20.79 -4.97
C VAL A 257 -6.30 -21.87 -5.56
N LEU A 258 -6.66 -22.89 -4.79
CA LEU A 258 -7.57 -23.95 -5.23
C LEU A 258 -8.96 -23.38 -5.57
N LEU A 259 -9.53 -22.53 -4.71
CA LEU A 259 -10.81 -21.87 -5.00
C LEU A 259 -10.72 -21.05 -6.29
N MET A 260 -9.64 -20.28 -6.47
CA MET A 260 -9.42 -19.51 -7.69
C MET A 260 -9.33 -20.39 -8.94
N LEU A 261 -8.63 -21.53 -8.86
CA LEU A 261 -8.51 -22.48 -9.97
C LEU A 261 -9.84 -23.17 -10.29
N LEU A 262 -10.58 -23.61 -9.27
CA LEU A 262 -11.89 -24.25 -9.40
C LEU A 262 -12.93 -23.30 -10.00
N PHE A 263 -12.92 -22.04 -9.58
CA PHE A 263 -13.89 -21.03 -10.00
C PHE A 263 -13.37 -20.09 -11.10
N ARG A 264 -12.20 -20.36 -11.71
CA ARG A 264 -11.54 -19.45 -12.66
C ARG A 264 -12.41 -18.94 -13.81
N LYS A 265 -13.35 -19.78 -14.29
CA LYS A 265 -14.28 -19.44 -15.37
C LYS A 265 -15.43 -18.52 -14.93
N ARG A 266 -15.64 -18.36 -13.61
CA ARG A 266 -16.67 -17.52 -12.99
C ARG A 266 -16.11 -16.22 -12.41
N ILE A 267 -14.79 -16.09 -12.33
CA ILE A 267 -14.12 -14.89 -11.83
C ILE A 267 -14.13 -13.83 -12.93
N ASP A 268 -14.66 -12.66 -12.61
CA ASP A 268 -14.71 -11.53 -13.54
C ASP A 268 -13.30 -10.98 -13.81
N PRO A 269 -12.98 -10.45 -15.01
CA PRO A 269 -11.69 -9.81 -15.26
C PRO A 269 -11.33 -8.73 -14.23
N LEU A 270 -12.31 -8.00 -13.69
CA LEU A 270 -12.09 -7.02 -12.62
C LEU A 270 -11.63 -7.66 -11.30
N GLU A 271 -12.14 -8.85 -10.99
CA GLU A 271 -11.75 -9.59 -9.79
C GLU A 271 -10.36 -10.17 -9.92
N TRP A 272 -10.02 -10.69 -11.11
CA TRP A 272 -8.63 -11.07 -11.41
C TRP A 272 -7.67 -9.89 -11.28
N PHE A 273 -8.06 -8.72 -11.80
CA PHE A 273 -7.30 -7.49 -11.62
C PHE A 273 -7.12 -7.17 -10.12
N GLY A 274 -8.19 -7.22 -9.32
CA GLY A 274 -8.13 -6.94 -7.89
C GLY A 274 -7.22 -7.90 -7.11
N VAL A 275 -7.29 -9.20 -7.41
CA VAL A 275 -6.40 -10.21 -6.79
C VAL A 275 -4.94 -9.99 -7.19
N LEU A 276 -4.67 -9.72 -8.46
CA LEU A 276 -3.32 -9.48 -8.94
C LEU A 276 -2.76 -8.14 -8.43
N LEU A 277 -3.61 -7.11 -8.29
CA LEU A 277 -3.24 -5.85 -7.64
C LEU A 277 -2.79 -6.11 -6.20
N PHE A 278 -3.58 -6.87 -5.43
CA PHE A 278 -3.23 -7.28 -4.08
C PHE A 278 -1.90 -8.06 -4.04
N ALA A 279 -1.78 -9.14 -4.82
CA ALA A 279 -0.62 -10.02 -4.79
C ALA A 279 0.67 -9.30 -5.20
N VAL A 280 0.64 -8.54 -6.29
CA VAL A 280 1.82 -7.84 -6.83
C VAL A 280 2.26 -6.69 -5.92
N THR A 281 1.32 -5.92 -5.37
CA THR A 281 1.69 -4.81 -4.46
C THR A 281 2.10 -5.28 -3.07
N LEU A 282 1.62 -6.44 -2.62
CA LEU A 282 2.04 -7.04 -1.35
C LEU A 282 3.36 -7.80 -1.46
N ALA A 283 3.71 -8.33 -2.63
CA ALA A 283 4.88 -9.19 -2.84
C ALA A 283 6.19 -8.65 -2.23
N PRO A 284 6.55 -7.36 -2.36
CA PRO A 284 7.77 -6.83 -1.72
C PRO A 284 7.79 -6.96 -0.20
N ALA A 285 6.62 -6.98 0.46
CA ALA A 285 6.49 -7.08 1.90
C ALA A 285 6.36 -8.53 2.42
N LEU A 286 6.16 -9.52 1.54
CA LEU A 286 6.03 -10.94 1.93
C LEU A 286 7.36 -11.59 2.33
N GLY A 287 8.50 -10.95 2.03
CA GLY A 287 9.82 -11.47 2.38
C GLY A 287 10.50 -12.32 1.30
N PHE A 288 10.05 -12.22 0.04
CA PHE A 288 10.80 -12.76 -1.11
C PHE A 288 12.20 -12.14 -1.23
N VAL A 289 12.32 -10.85 -0.92
CA VAL A 289 13.57 -10.11 -0.81
C VAL A 289 13.65 -9.54 0.60
N SER A 290 14.84 -9.55 1.19
CA SER A 290 15.03 -9.00 2.53
C SER A 290 15.12 -7.48 2.52
N PHE A 291 14.54 -6.84 3.54
CA PHE A 291 14.54 -5.38 3.67
C PHE A 291 14.62 -4.96 5.14
N GLY A 292 15.05 -3.72 5.40
CA GLY A 292 15.48 -3.26 6.73
C GLY A 292 14.46 -3.46 7.86
N TYR A 293 13.16 -3.31 7.61
CA TYR A 293 12.12 -3.48 8.64
C TYR A 293 12.07 -4.90 9.22
N GLN A 294 12.50 -5.92 8.46
CA GLN A 294 12.53 -7.32 8.91
C GLN A 294 13.44 -7.57 10.12
N LYS A 295 14.31 -6.60 10.47
CA LYS A 295 15.06 -6.64 11.73
C LYS A 295 14.12 -6.57 12.95
N HIS A 296 13.03 -5.82 12.83
CA HIS A 296 12.07 -5.53 13.90
C HIS A 296 10.88 -6.47 13.89
N SER A 297 10.28 -6.70 12.73
CA SER A 297 9.14 -7.59 12.57
C SER A 297 9.00 -8.05 11.12
N PHE A 298 8.35 -9.18 10.92
CA PHE A 298 8.11 -9.74 9.59
C PHE A 298 6.86 -9.21 8.91
N VAL A 299 5.94 -8.64 9.67
CA VAL A 299 4.68 -8.08 9.19
C VAL A 299 4.41 -6.72 9.79
N SER A 300 3.63 -5.92 9.08
CA SER A 300 3.08 -4.67 9.59
C SER A 300 1.83 -4.29 8.82
N ASP A 301 0.84 -3.74 9.51
CA ASP A 301 -0.44 -3.38 8.91
C ASP A 301 -0.27 -2.35 7.79
N HIS A 302 0.71 -1.46 7.88
CA HIS A 302 0.92 -0.41 6.90
C HIS A 302 1.44 -0.94 5.55
N PHE A 303 1.93 -2.19 5.50
CA PHE A 303 2.25 -2.85 4.23
C PHE A 303 1.00 -3.20 3.43
N MET A 304 -0.16 -3.30 4.08
CA MET A 304 -1.44 -3.57 3.42
C MET A 304 -2.08 -2.35 2.78
N TYR A 305 -1.52 -1.14 2.93
CA TYR A 305 -2.15 0.10 2.45
C TYR A 305 -2.65 0.00 1.01
N LEU A 306 -1.75 -0.13 0.03
CA LEU A 306 -2.13 -0.27 -1.39
C LEU A 306 -2.71 -1.65 -1.75
N PRO A 307 -2.19 -2.79 -1.24
CA PRO A 307 -2.78 -4.11 -1.48
C PRO A 307 -4.27 -4.20 -1.17
N LEU A 308 -4.72 -3.51 -0.12
CA LEU A 308 -6.11 -3.49 0.31
C LEU A 308 -7.05 -2.91 -0.75
N LEU A 309 -6.56 -2.06 -1.66
CA LEU A 309 -7.36 -1.58 -2.79
C LEU A 309 -7.78 -2.75 -3.70
N GLY A 310 -6.86 -3.69 -3.95
CA GLY A 310 -7.14 -4.90 -4.72
C GLY A 310 -8.24 -5.77 -4.10
N LEU A 311 -8.13 -6.02 -2.80
CA LEU A 311 -9.15 -6.77 -2.05
C LEU A 311 -10.50 -6.04 -1.99
N SER A 312 -10.48 -4.71 -1.87
CA SER A 312 -11.70 -3.89 -1.87
C SER A 312 -12.42 -3.91 -3.22
N ILE A 313 -11.67 -3.95 -4.33
CA ILE A 313 -12.23 -4.14 -5.68
C ILE A 313 -12.93 -5.49 -5.79
N VAL A 314 -12.27 -6.58 -5.36
CA VAL A 314 -12.84 -7.93 -5.38
C VAL A 314 -14.14 -7.99 -4.57
N LEU A 315 -14.11 -7.49 -3.33
CA LEU A 315 -15.27 -7.48 -2.45
C LEU A 315 -16.42 -6.69 -3.06
N SER A 316 -16.14 -5.48 -3.55
CA SER A 316 -17.16 -4.63 -4.18
C SER A 316 -17.78 -5.27 -5.42
N SER A 317 -16.98 -5.93 -6.26
CA SER A 317 -17.46 -6.66 -7.44
C SER A 317 -18.37 -7.81 -7.03
N LEU A 318 -17.92 -8.67 -6.10
CA LEU A 318 -18.68 -9.81 -5.59
C LEU A 318 -20.02 -9.39 -5.00
N MET A 319 -20.00 -8.38 -4.13
CA MET A 319 -21.21 -7.85 -3.51
C MET A 319 -22.18 -7.32 -4.56
N THR A 320 -21.69 -6.59 -5.57
CA THR A 320 -22.55 -6.06 -6.65
C THR A 320 -23.21 -7.18 -7.44
N ARG A 321 -22.47 -8.26 -7.78
CA ARG A 321 -23.00 -9.42 -8.51
C ARG A 321 -24.06 -10.20 -7.72
N ILE A 322 -23.81 -10.46 -6.43
CA ILE A 322 -24.77 -11.17 -5.54
C ILE A 322 -26.08 -10.39 -5.38
N SER A 323 -26.00 -9.08 -5.57
CA SER A 323 -27.08 -8.14 -5.29
C SER A 323 -27.99 -7.83 -6.45
N ILE A 324 -27.63 -8.29 -7.66
CA ILE A 324 -28.47 -8.18 -8.85
C ILE A 324 -29.81 -8.89 -8.55
N GLY A 325 -30.89 -8.10 -8.42
CA GLY A 325 -32.24 -8.59 -8.10
C GLY A 325 -32.65 -8.51 -6.62
N ARG A 326 -31.79 -8.07 -5.69
CA ARG A 326 -32.08 -7.97 -4.24
C ARG A 326 -32.01 -6.51 -3.73
N GLY A 327 -32.81 -5.63 -4.34
CA GLY A 327 -32.70 -4.16 -4.35
C GLY A 327 -32.21 -3.44 -3.07
N PHE A 328 -32.66 -3.81 -1.87
CA PHE A 328 -32.26 -3.13 -0.61
C PHE A 328 -31.13 -3.83 0.17
N LEU A 329 -30.88 -5.11 -0.08
CA LEU A 329 -29.93 -5.89 0.73
C LEU A 329 -28.49 -5.44 0.53
N PHE A 330 -28.15 -4.97 -0.68
CA PHE A 330 -26.80 -4.56 -1.03
C PHE A 330 -26.31 -3.30 -0.33
N PRO A 331 -27.00 -2.14 -0.43
CA PRO A 331 -26.60 -0.97 0.32
C PRO A 331 -26.57 -1.24 1.83
N ALA A 332 -27.51 -2.05 2.34
CA ALA A 332 -27.54 -2.40 3.76
C ALA A 332 -26.28 -3.16 4.22
N ILE A 333 -25.84 -4.18 3.49
CA ILE A 333 -24.60 -4.91 3.83
C ILE A 333 -23.38 -3.98 3.72
N CYS A 334 -23.28 -3.18 2.66
CA CYS A 334 -22.18 -2.24 2.51
C CYS A 334 -22.13 -1.23 3.65
N VAL A 335 -23.28 -0.63 4.00
CA VAL A 335 -23.38 0.34 5.10
C VAL A 335 -23.02 -0.32 6.43
N PHE A 336 -23.51 -1.54 6.69
CA PHE A 336 -23.16 -2.28 7.89
C PHE A 336 -21.64 -2.51 8.00
N LEU A 337 -21.00 -2.99 6.93
CA LEU A 337 -19.56 -3.20 6.88
C LEU A 337 -18.78 -1.90 7.10
N VAL A 338 -19.18 -0.81 6.42
CA VAL A 338 -18.57 0.51 6.56
C VAL A 338 -18.68 1.01 8.01
N LEU A 339 -19.86 0.91 8.63
CA LEU A 339 -20.05 1.34 10.03
C LEU A 339 -19.25 0.48 11.01
N MET A 340 -19.23 -0.84 10.80
CA MET A 340 -18.45 -1.77 11.61
C MET A 340 -16.95 -1.46 11.52
N TRP A 341 -16.41 -1.33 10.31
CA TRP A 341 -15.00 -1.00 10.09
C TRP A 341 -14.64 0.42 10.53
N ALA A 342 -15.51 1.40 10.37
CA ALA A 342 -15.30 2.73 10.91
C ALA A 342 -15.21 2.72 12.44
N LEU A 343 -16.05 1.92 13.12
CA LEU A 343 -16.00 1.76 14.57
C LEU A 343 -14.71 1.05 15.04
N ILE A 344 -14.29 0.00 14.35
CA ILE A 344 -13.03 -0.70 14.65
C ILE A 344 -11.84 0.25 14.41
N SER A 345 -11.84 0.98 13.30
CA SER A 345 -10.82 2.00 13.00
C SER A 345 -10.75 3.09 14.07
N TRP A 346 -11.91 3.56 14.55
CA TRP A 346 -11.98 4.54 15.63
C TRP A 346 -11.34 4.03 16.91
N ARG A 347 -11.62 2.77 17.29
CA ARG A 347 -11.00 2.12 18.46
C ARG A 347 -9.50 1.93 18.25
N GLN A 348 -9.09 1.51 17.07
CA GLN A 348 -7.69 1.25 16.74
C GLN A 348 -6.82 2.50 16.83
N CYS A 349 -7.36 3.68 16.48
CA CYS A 349 -6.64 4.95 16.66
C CYS A 349 -6.20 5.18 18.12
N GLY A 350 -6.88 4.57 19.11
CA GLY A 350 -6.50 4.68 20.52
C GLY A 350 -5.12 4.08 20.81
N GLY A 351 -4.71 3.05 20.07
CA GLY A 351 -3.39 2.42 20.18
C GLY A 351 -2.24 3.27 19.64
N TRP A 352 -2.53 4.41 19.00
CA TRP A 352 -1.54 5.33 18.43
C TRP A 352 -1.41 6.63 19.23
N LEU A 353 -2.12 6.76 20.36
CA LEU A 353 -2.13 8.00 21.13
C LEU A 353 -0.84 8.26 21.91
N ASN A 354 -0.07 7.22 22.24
CA ASN A 354 1.11 7.32 23.09
C ASN A 354 2.39 6.99 22.30
N PRO A 355 3.52 7.67 22.58
CA PRO A 355 4.76 7.54 21.83
C PRO A 355 5.52 6.21 22.00
N VAL A 356 5.08 5.33 22.92
CA VAL A 356 5.81 4.12 23.38
C VAL A 356 5.14 2.80 22.95
N THR A 357 3.99 2.84 22.27
CA THR A 357 3.22 1.62 21.92
C THR A 357 3.87 0.72 20.90
#